data_AF-A0A7C7DIH1-F1
#
_entry.id   AF-A0A7C7DIH1-F1
#
_cell.length_a   1.000
_cell.length_b   1.000
_cell.length_c   1.000
_cell.angle_alpha   90.00
_cell.angle_beta   90.00
_cell.angle_gamma   90.00
#
_symmetry.space_group_name_H-M   'P 1'
#
loop_
_entity.id
_entity.type
_entity.pdbx_description
1 polymer ?
#
loop_
_entity_poly.entity_id
_entity_poly.type
_entity_poly.pdbx_seq_one_letter_code
_entity_poly.pdbx_strand_id
1 'polypeptide(L)'
;MDNNTLYNPDFKDDEADGFSNVTGAEVLSMEALPEGSFGRNDPPGARLYQVEVDLRVRRPVTYDSGPQPRFILMVRETRATGWRIESIGTGP
;
A
#
# COMPACT_ATOMS: atom_id res chain seq x y z
N MET A 1 -28.23 -18.18 8.82
CA MET A 1 -27.75 -17.01 8.05
C MET A 1 -29.01 -16.29 7.60
N ASP A 2 -29.38 -15.21 8.29
CA ASP A 2 -30.52 -14.35 7.96
C ASP A 2 -29.92 -13.02 7.47
N ASN A 3 -30.18 -12.67 6.21
CA ASN A 3 -29.49 -11.63 5.43
C ASN A 3 -30.42 -10.45 5.10
N ASN A 4 -31.32 -10.08 6.02
CA ASN A 4 -32.32 -9.04 5.80
C ASN A 4 -31.90 -7.62 6.20
N THR A 5 -30.64 -7.41 6.57
CA THR A 5 -30.09 -6.10 6.89
C THR A 5 -28.80 -5.85 6.14
N LEU A 6 -28.73 -4.72 5.42
CA LEU A 6 -27.53 -4.29 4.69
C LEU A 6 -26.41 -3.82 5.63
N TYR A 7 -26.74 -3.60 6.91
CA TYR A 7 -25.83 -3.16 7.96
C TYR A 7 -25.84 -4.21 9.07
N ASN A 8 -24.66 -4.71 9.43
CA ASN A 8 -24.49 -5.62 10.56
C ASN A 8 -24.26 -4.77 11.82
N PRO A 9 -25.25 -4.65 12.74
CA PRO A 9 -25.13 -3.81 13.93
C PRO A 9 -24.07 -4.32 14.93
N ASP A 10 -23.64 -5.57 14.79
CA ASP A 10 -22.53 -6.14 15.57
C ASP A 10 -21.15 -5.82 14.96
N PHE A 11 -21.12 -5.20 13.77
CA PHE A 11 -19.88 -4.75 13.13
C PHE A 11 -19.38 -3.51 13.85
N LYS A 12 -18.40 -3.71 14.72
CA LYS A 12 -17.70 -2.64 15.43
C LYS A 12 -16.67 -2.02 14.49
N ASP A 13 -16.66 -0.70 14.33
CA ASP A 13 -15.65 0.01 13.51
C ASP A 13 -14.22 -0.23 14.01
N ASP A 14 -14.05 -0.56 15.29
CA ASP A 14 -12.82 -1.01 15.93
C ASP A 14 -12.34 -2.42 15.49
N GLU A 15 -13.17 -3.16 14.76
CA GLU A 15 -12.85 -4.41 14.05
C GLU A 15 -12.65 -4.19 12.53
N ALA A 16 -12.54 -2.93 12.06
CA ALA A 16 -12.06 -2.64 10.72
C ALA A 16 -10.56 -3.01 10.60
N ASP A 17 -10.30 -4.32 10.54
CA ASP A 17 -8.97 -4.98 10.56
C ASP A 17 -8.05 -4.55 9.40
N GLY A 18 -8.56 -3.76 8.45
CA GLY A 18 -7.80 -3.19 7.34
C GLY A 18 -6.98 -1.97 7.78
N PHE A 19 -7.57 -0.78 7.71
CA PHE A 19 -6.83 0.48 7.90
C PHE A 19 -6.41 0.75 9.35
N SER A 20 -7.23 0.33 10.33
CA SER A 20 -6.98 0.58 11.76
C SER A 20 -5.95 -0.37 12.38
N ASN A 21 -5.49 -1.37 11.62
CA ASN A 21 -4.59 -2.41 12.12
C ASN A 21 -3.11 -2.05 11.97
N VAL A 22 -2.74 -1.19 11.00
CA VAL A 22 -1.36 -0.71 10.87
C VAL A 22 -1.09 0.36 11.94
N THR A 23 -0.09 0.11 12.77
CA THR A 23 0.32 1.00 13.88
C THR A 23 1.59 1.78 13.58
N GLY A 24 2.39 1.31 12.62
CA GLY A 24 3.64 1.95 12.22
C GLY A 24 4.21 1.34 10.96
N ALA A 25 5.01 2.12 10.28
CA ALA A 25 5.78 1.72 9.10
C ALA A 25 7.09 2.48 9.11
N GLU A 26 8.21 1.77 8.98
CA GLU A 26 9.54 2.35 8.88
C GLU A 26 10.20 1.92 7.58
N VAL A 27 10.69 2.88 6.80
CA VAL A 27 11.41 2.59 5.54
C VAL A 27 12.82 2.12 5.89
N LEU A 28 13.14 0.88 5.55
CA LEU A 28 14.45 0.29 5.77
C LEU A 28 15.39 0.54 4.58
N SER A 29 14.88 0.32 3.36
CA SER A 29 15.65 0.49 2.12
C SER A 29 14.72 0.86 0.96
N MET A 30 15.29 1.46 -0.09
CA MET A 30 14.56 1.84 -1.30
C MET A 30 15.47 1.75 -2.52
N GLU A 31 14.99 1.09 -3.57
CA GLU A 31 15.65 0.92 -4.85
C GLU A 31 14.72 1.36 -5.99
N ALA A 32 15.26 2.10 -6.96
CA ALA A 32 14.52 2.45 -8.17
C ALA A 32 14.52 1.27 -9.14
N LEU A 33 13.34 0.88 -9.62
CA LEU A 33 13.18 -0.19 -10.60
C LEU A 33 13.20 0.37 -12.04
N PRO A 34 13.62 -0.43 -13.03
CA PRO A 34 13.53 -0.05 -14.44
C PRO A 34 12.08 0.28 -14.85
N GLU A 35 11.92 1.21 -15.80
CA GLU A 35 10.62 1.54 -16.38
C GLU A 35 9.94 0.29 -16.99
N GLY A 36 8.64 0.12 -16.73
CA GLY A 36 7.86 -1.04 -17.19
C GLY A 36 7.95 -2.28 -16.31
N SER A 37 8.58 -2.20 -15.12
CA SER A 37 8.70 -3.35 -14.20
C SER A 37 7.38 -3.73 -13.49
N PHE A 38 6.36 -2.87 -13.46
CA PHE A 38 4.99 -3.18 -12.98
C PHE A 38 4.04 -3.63 -14.08
N GLY A 39 4.53 -3.68 -15.32
CA GLY A 39 3.79 -4.12 -16.49
C GLY A 39 3.48 -3.01 -17.49
N ARG A 40 2.67 -3.36 -18.49
CA ARG A 40 2.45 -2.57 -19.71
C ARG A 40 1.59 -1.31 -19.52
N ASN A 41 1.03 -1.10 -18.33
CA ASN A 41 0.04 -0.06 -18.04
C ASN A 41 0.59 1.08 -17.18
N ASP A 42 1.89 1.10 -16.89
CA ASP A 42 2.50 2.21 -16.15
C ASP A 42 2.33 3.52 -16.95
N PRO A 43 1.93 4.63 -16.30
CA PRO A 43 1.87 5.92 -16.96
C PRO A 43 3.23 6.29 -17.56
N PRO A 44 3.28 6.86 -18.79
CA PRO A 44 4.55 7.23 -19.40
C PRO A 44 5.39 8.15 -18.50
N GLY A 45 6.64 7.78 -18.25
CA GLY A 45 7.54 8.53 -17.37
C GLY A 45 7.22 8.40 -15.88
N ALA A 46 6.40 7.43 -15.48
CA ALA A 46 6.26 7.07 -14.08
C ALA A 46 7.58 6.49 -13.54
N ARG A 47 7.81 6.70 -12.24
CA ARG A 47 8.95 6.13 -11.52
C ARG A 47 8.46 5.06 -10.58
N LEU A 48 9.15 3.93 -10.60
CA LEU A 48 8.82 2.81 -9.75
C LEU A 48 9.94 2.58 -8.75
N TYR A 49 9.55 2.31 -7.51
CA TYR A 49 10.47 1.99 -6.44
C TYR A 49 10.05 0.70 -5.76
N GLN A 50 11.00 -0.19 -5.50
CA GLN A 50 10.86 -1.23 -4.49
C GLN A 50 11.36 -0.68 -3.17
N VAL A 51 10.53 -0.72 -2.15
CA VAL A 51 10.78 -0.16 -0.82
C VAL A 51 10.62 -1.27 0.20
N GLU A 52 11.65 -1.55 0.97
CA GLU A 52 11.54 -2.45 2.10
C GLU A 52 11.04 -1.67 3.31
N VAL A 53 9.95 -2.14 3.92
CA VAL A 53 9.29 -1.47 5.04
C VAL A 53 9.16 -2.44 6.21
N ASP A 54 9.63 -2.04 7.40
CA ASP A 54 9.26 -2.70 8.65
C ASP A 54 7.85 -2.24 9.05
N LEU A 55 6.86 -3.11 8.82
CA LEU A 55 5.47 -2.82 9.15
C LEU A 55 5.16 -3.32 10.56
N ARG A 56 4.42 -2.53 11.34
CA ARG A 56 3.93 -2.93 12.66
C ARG A 56 2.41 -2.95 12.66
N VAL A 57 1.82 -4.11 12.91
CA VAL A 57 0.36 -4.30 12.96
C VAL A 57 -0.09 -4.72 14.36
N ARG A 58 -1.34 -4.41 14.73
CA ARG A 58 -1.91 -4.84 16.02
C ARG A 58 -2.17 -6.34 16.04
N ARG A 59 -2.63 -6.90 14.93
CA ARG A 59 -2.98 -8.31 14.75
C ARG A 59 -2.55 -8.82 13.38
N PRO A 60 -2.01 -10.04 13.27
CA PRO A 60 -1.70 -10.65 11.98
C PRO A 60 -3.01 -11.11 11.31
N VAL A 61 -3.57 -10.26 10.45
CA VAL A 61 -4.82 -10.54 9.71
C VAL A 61 -4.52 -10.70 8.22
N THR A 62 -4.16 -9.60 7.56
CA THR A 62 -3.77 -9.59 6.13
C THR A 62 -2.25 -9.55 5.97
N TYR A 63 -1.54 -8.99 6.96
CA TYR A 63 -0.10 -8.81 6.96
C TYR A 63 0.45 -9.19 8.33
N ASP A 64 1.64 -9.76 8.34
CA ASP A 64 2.44 -9.90 9.55
C ASP A 64 3.24 -8.63 9.83
N SER A 65 3.65 -8.45 11.09
CA SER A 65 4.65 -7.44 11.42
C SER A 65 6.03 -7.89 10.93
N GLY A 66 6.87 -6.92 10.59
CA GLY A 66 8.24 -7.14 10.16
C GLY A 66 8.53 -6.62 8.75
N PRO A 67 9.75 -6.87 8.26
CA PRO A 67 10.23 -6.41 6.97
C PRO A 67 9.44 -7.03 5.82
N GLN A 68 8.94 -6.19 4.93
CA GLN A 68 8.24 -6.63 3.73
C GLN A 68 8.37 -5.63 2.59
N PRO A 69 8.41 -6.11 1.35
CA PRO A 69 8.49 -5.23 0.19
C PRO A 69 7.16 -4.50 -0.02
N ARG A 70 7.28 -3.24 -0.41
CA ARG A 70 6.23 -2.42 -0.99
C ARG A 70 6.76 -1.85 -2.29
N PHE A 71 5.85 -1.64 -3.22
CA PHE A 71 6.21 -1.09 -4.50
C PHE A 71 5.44 0.20 -4.71
N ILE A 72 6.17 1.28 -4.92
CA ILE A 72 5.60 2.62 -4.99
C ILE A 72 5.72 3.12 -6.42
N LEU A 73 4.57 3.35 -7.05
CA LEU A 73 4.49 4.02 -8.33
C LEU A 73 4.35 5.52 -8.07
N MET A 74 5.21 6.31 -8.68
CA MET A 74 5.17 7.76 -8.60
C MET A 74 4.95 8.36 -9.98
N VAL A 75 4.03 9.32 -10.06
CA VAL A 75 3.75 10.10 -11.27
C VAL A 75 4.10 11.56 -11.03
N ARG A 76 4.44 12.25 -12.11
CA ARG A 76 4.71 13.69 -12.04
C ARG A 76 3.38 14.43 -11.89
N GLU A 77 3.24 15.19 -10.82
CA GLU A 77 1.97 15.87 -10.52
C GLU A 77 1.77 17.07 -11.46
N THR A 78 2.81 17.87 -11.67
CA THR A 78 2.88 18.89 -12.72
C THR A 78 4.33 19.06 -13.20
N ARG A 79 4.55 19.81 -14.28
CA ARG A 79 5.93 20.14 -14.72
C ARG A 79 6.70 20.98 -13.69
N ALA A 80 5.99 21.84 -12.96
CA ALA A 80 6.56 22.75 -11.97
C ALA A 80 6.62 22.15 -10.55
N THR A 81 5.86 21.09 -10.27
CA THR A 81 5.83 20.40 -8.97
C THR A 81 6.63 19.09 -9.01
N GLY A 82 6.76 18.47 -7.84
CA GLY A 82 7.47 17.22 -7.65
C GLY A 82 6.69 15.97 -8.11
N TRP A 83 7.06 14.86 -7.49
CA TRP A 83 6.44 13.55 -7.74
C TRP A 83 5.37 13.28 -6.70
N ARG A 84 4.24 12.74 -7.12
CA ARG A 84 3.17 12.26 -6.25
C ARG A 84 3.15 10.73 -6.28
N ILE A 85 2.87 10.12 -5.14
CA ILE A 85 2.58 8.69 -5.06
C ILE A 85 1.24 8.44 -5.76
N GLU A 86 1.27 7.64 -6.83
CA GLU A 86 0.09 7.18 -7.54
C GLU A 86 -0.50 5.94 -6.89
N SER A 87 0.34 4.97 -6.56
CA SER A 87 -0.08 3.73 -5.91
C SER A 87 1.02 3.13 -5.05
N ILE A 88 0.61 2.31 -4.09
CA ILE A 88 1.48 1.45 -3.27
C ILE A 88 0.92 0.03 -3.36
N GLY A 89 1.74 -0.90 -3.84
CA GLY A 89 1.39 -2.32 -4.00
C GLY A 89 2.25 -3.24 -3.15
N THR A 90 1.84 -4.51 -3.08
CA THR A 90 2.56 -5.60 -2.38
C THR A 90 3.29 -6.55 -3.34
N GLY A 91 3.21 -6.30 -4.65
CA GLY A 91 3.88 -7.06 -5.72
C GLY A 91 3.87 -6.25 -7.02
N PRO A 92 4.77 -6.55 -7.97
CA PRO A 92 4.78 -5.97 -9.31
C PRO A 92 3.62 -6.38 -10.19
#